data_AF-A0A4R9GQM9-F1
#
_entry.id   AF-A0A4R9GQM9-F1
#
_cell.length_a   1.000
_cell.length_b   1.000
_cell.length_c   1.000
_cell.angle_alpha   90.00
_cell.angle_beta   90.00
_cell.angle_gamma   90.00
#
_symmetry.space_group_name_H-M   'P 1'
#
loop_
_entity.id
_entity.type
_entity.pdbx_description
1 polymer ?
#
loop_
_entity_poly.entity_id
_entity_poly.type
_entity_poly.pdbx_seq_one_letter_code
_entity_poly.pdbx_strand_id
1 'polypeptide(L)'
;MKHKKIARSEALTPGDRMNYALHTLGIKWKDAAAAMANVTMTMLSLYLSNKKEIPEFRLDLLLLNKGVSKKFVLLGEGEPLATIDEQLDLVHLEMVLLNKVVQNIEIKDILTRLTGYNPEELVRVKKYLVKIEKERPQSSTRSKAKK
;
A
#
# COMPACT_ATOMS: atom_id res chain seq x y z
N MET A 1 34.67 34.56 8.66
CA MET A 1 34.24 33.37 9.44
C MET A 1 33.17 32.63 8.65
N LYS A 2 33.22 31.30 8.68
CA LYS A 2 32.63 30.39 7.69
C LYS A 2 31.09 30.45 7.71
N HIS A 3 30.49 30.80 6.56
CA HIS A 3 29.09 30.50 6.28
C HIS A 3 28.90 28.98 6.30
N LYS A 4 28.28 28.47 7.36
CA LYS A 4 27.86 27.08 7.43
C LYS A 4 26.74 26.90 6.40
N LYS A 5 27.09 26.37 5.23
CA LYS A 5 26.13 25.91 4.22
C LYS A 5 25.17 24.95 4.91
N ILE A 6 23.92 25.37 5.07
CA ILE A 6 22.83 24.50 5.50
C ILE A 6 22.77 23.38 4.45
N ALA A 7 22.97 22.15 4.91
CA ALA A 7 22.96 20.97 4.07
C ALA A 7 21.60 20.89 3.34
N ARG A 8 21.66 20.44 2.08
CA ARG A 8 20.51 20.13 1.23
C ARG A 8 19.39 19.51 2.06
N SER A 9 18.17 20.05 2.00
CA SER A 9 16.99 19.48 2.63
C SER A 9 16.88 18.00 2.22
N GLU A 10 17.17 17.09 3.14
CA GLU A 10 16.91 15.66 2.91
C GLU A 10 15.42 15.53 2.65
N ALA A 11 15.05 14.99 1.49
CA ALA A 11 13.65 14.72 1.19
C ALA A 11 13.12 13.77 2.27
N LEU A 12 12.07 14.20 2.98
CA LEU A 12 11.46 13.42 4.06
C LEU A 12 11.15 12.02 3.54
N THR A 13 11.47 10.99 4.32
CA THR A 13 11.20 9.61 3.94
C THR A 13 9.70 9.29 4.06
N PRO A 14 9.20 8.19 3.48
CA PRO A 14 7.82 7.76 3.68
C PRO A 14 7.44 7.59 5.17
N GLY A 15 8.34 7.06 6.00
CA GLY A 15 8.12 6.95 7.44
C GLY A 15 7.99 8.31 8.12
N ASP A 16 8.83 9.29 7.75
CA ASP A 16 8.76 10.66 8.29
C ASP A 16 7.44 11.34 7.89
N ARG A 17 7.05 11.20 6.62
CA ARG A 17 5.80 11.78 6.10
C ARG A 17 4.58 11.12 6.73
N MET A 18 4.59 9.81 6.91
CA MET A 18 3.53 9.11 7.64
C MET A 18 3.44 9.60 9.10
N ASN A 19 4.56 9.72 9.79
CA ASN A 19 4.57 10.20 11.17
C ASN A 19 4.05 11.64 11.27
N TYR A 20 4.48 12.50 10.33
CA TYR A 20 3.98 13.87 10.21
C TYR A 20 2.46 13.91 9.96
N ALA A 21 1.94 13.07 9.07
CA ALA A 21 0.53 13.01 8.78
C ALA A 21 -0.31 12.58 9.99
N LEU A 22 0.13 11.53 10.70
CA LEU A 22 -0.54 11.06 11.93
C LEU A 22 -0.58 12.15 12.99
N HIS A 23 0.54 12.86 13.19
CA HIS A 23 0.60 13.95 14.15
C HIS A 23 -0.31 15.12 13.76
N THR A 24 -0.27 15.54 12.48
CA THR A 24 -1.05 16.66 11.96
C THR A 24 -2.55 16.42 12.05
N LEU A 25 -3.00 15.18 11.81
CA LEU A 25 -4.40 14.79 11.87
C LEU A 25 -4.86 14.36 13.28
N GLY A 26 -3.97 14.43 14.29
CA GLY A 26 -4.30 14.03 15.66
C GLY A 26 -4.57 12.53 15.82
N ILE A 27 -4.08 11.69 14.91
CA ILE A 27 -4.29 10.24 14.94
C ILE A 27 -3.25 9.60 15.87
N LYS A 28 -3.73 8.95 16.93
CA LYS A 28 -2.85 8.20 17.83
C LYS A 28 -2.28 6.99 17.11
N TRP A 29 -1.02 6.64 17.41
CA TRP A 29 -0.35 5.50 16.79
C TRP A 29 -1.11 4.19 16.96
N LYS A 30 -1.77 3.97 18.10
CA LYS A 30 -2.62 2.80 18.34
C LYS A 30 -3.79 2.72 17.35
N ASP A 31 -4.40 3.85 17.04
CA ASP A 31 -5.54 3.94 16.13
C ASP A 31 -5.10 3.78 14.67
N ALA A 32 -3.92 4.30 14.32
CA ALA A 32 -3.28 4.04 13.03
C ALA A 32 -2.94 2.55 12.85
N ALA A 33 -2.37 1.93 13.89
CA ALA A 33 -2.02 0.52 13.88
C ALA A 33 -3.26 -0.38 13.70
N ALA A 34 -4.35 -0.07 14.40
CA ALA A 34 -5.65 -0.75 14.24
C ALA A 34 -6.20 -0.58 12.82
N ALA A 35 -6.16 0.64 12.28
CA ALA A 35 -6.63 0.97 10.93
C ALA A 35 -5.87 0.22 9.83
N MET A 36 -4.60 -0.12 10.03
CA MET A 36 -3.73 -0.81 9.05
C MET A 36 -3.85 -2.36 9.10
N ALA A 37 -5.04 -2.89 9.42
CA ALA A 37 -5.28 -4.31 9.69
C ALA A 37 -4.55 -4.84 10.95
N ASN A 38 -4.72 -4.15 12.07
CA ASN A 38 -4.19 -4.56 13.38
C ASN A 38 -2.68 -4.83 13.38
N VAL A 39 -1.92 -3.91 12.80
CA VAL A 39 -0.46 -3.94 12.84
C VAL A 39 0.01 -3.87 14.30
N THR A 40 1.02 -4.65 14.66
CA THR A 40 1.61 -4.53 15.99
C THR A 40 2.32 -3.17 16.13
N MET A 41 2.33 -2.60 17.35
CA MET A 41 3.02 -1.33 17.60
C MET A 41 4.51 -1.39 17.21
N THR A 42 5.15 -2.55 17.41
CA THR A 42 6.53 -2.80 16.96
C THR A 42 6.67 -2.64 15.45
N MET A 43 5.77 -3.23 14.68
CA MET A 43 5.79 -3.15 13.22
C MET A 43 5.50 -1.72 12.73
N LEU A 44 4.57 -1.01 13.37
CA LEU A 44 4.32 0.40 13.08
C LEU A 44 5.57 1.26 13.36
N SER A 45 6.27 1.01 14.46
CA SER A 45 7.55 1.69 14.77
C SER A 45 8.60 1.43 13.68
N LEU A 46 8.70 0.20 13.16
CA LEU A 46 9.60 -0.11 12.04
C LEU A 46 9.23 0.64 10.75
N TYR A 47 7.94 0.85 10.49
CA TYR A 47 7.46 1.68 9.38
C TYR A 47 7.83 3.14 9.54
N LEU A 48 7.50 3.74 10.69
CA LEU A 48 7.75 5.17 10.96
C LEU A 48 9.25 5.50 11.04
N SER A 49 10.09 4.53 11.42
CA SER A 49 11.55 4.68 11.44
C SER A 49 12.24 4.24 10.14
N ASN A 50 11.48 3.93 9.08
CA ASN A 50 11.99 3.48 7.78
C ASN A 50 12.87 2.22 7.82
N LYS A 51 12.81 1.45 8.91
CA LYS A 51 13.48 0.14 9.03
C LYS A 51 12.77 -0.94 8.24
N LYS A 52 11.51 -0.70 7.85
CA LYS A 52 10.73 -1.58 6.99
C LYS A 52 9.86 -0.76 6.05
N GLU A 53 9.79 -1.19 4.79
CA GLU A 53 8.88 -0.63 3.80
C GLU A 53 7.42 -0.78 4.24
N ILE A 54 6.63 0.27 4.03
CA ILE A 54 5.20 0.30 4.32
C ILE A 54 4.48 -0.34 3.13
N PRO A 55 3.83 -1.51 3.30
CA PRO A 55 3.07 -2.11 2.22
C PRO A 55 1.93 -1.20 1.78
N GLU A 56 1.77 -1.02 0.47
CA GLU A 56 0.80 -0.09 -0.11
C GLU A 56 -0.63 -0.36 0.36
N PHE A 57 -1.04 -1.63 0.42
CA PHE A 57 -2.38 -2.01 0.92
C PHE A 57 -2.64 -1.54 2.36
N ARG A 58 -1.61 -1.36 3.19
CA ARG A 58 -1.79 -0.82 4.55
C ARG A 58 -2.02 0.69 4.52
N LEU A 59 -1.44 1.39 3.56
CA LEU A 59 -1.72 2.80 3.33
C LEU A 59 -3.12 2.99 2.75
N ASP A 60 -3.57 2.09 1.87
CA ASP A 60 -4.95 2.08 1.39
C ASP A 60 -5.94 1.94 2.56
N LEU A 61 -5.69 1.00 3.48
CA LEU A 61 -6.51 0.85 4.68
C LEU A 61 -6.45 2.06 5.61
N LEU A 62 -5.29 2.70 5.75
CA LEU A 62 -5.14 3.90 6.56
C LEU A 62 -5.87 5.10 5.94
N LEU A 63 -5.87 5.19 4.60
CA LEU A 63 -6.66 6.17 3.86
C LEU A 63 -8.15 5.95 4.09
N LEU A 64 -8.66 4.74 3.89
CA LEU A 64 -10.08 4.43 4.07
C LEU A 64 -10.56 4.67 5.51
N ASN A 65 -9.77 4.25 6.49
CA ASN A 65 -10.22 4.24 7.89
C ASN A 65 -9.90 5.54 8.64
N LYS A 66 -8.91 6.32 8.19
CA LYS A 66 -8.41 7.50 8.90
C LYS A 66 -8.18 8.72 8.00
N GLY A 67 -8.40 8.61 6.70
CA GLY A 67 -8.25 9.70 5.75
C GLY A 67 -6.81 10.13 5.51
N VAL A 68 -5.81 9.31 5.84
CA VAL A 68 -4.40 9.66 5.57
C VAL A 68 -4.10 9.51 4.09
N SER A 69 -3.60 10.57 3.44
CA SER A 69 -3.25 10.53 2.02
C SER A 69 -2.09 9.59 1.75
N LYS A 70 -2.30 8.61 0.85
CA LYS A 70 -1.26 7.70 0.39
C LYS A 70 -0.27 8.44 -0.53
N LYS A 71 -0.77 9.36 -1.37
CA LYS A 71 0.06 10.20 -2.25
C LYS A 71 1.04 11.04 -1.44
N PHE A 72 0.58 11.65 -0.35
CA PHE A 72 1.46 12.39 0.56
C PHE A 72 2.55 11.50 1.17
N VAL A 73 2.18 10.32 1.68
CA VAL A 73 3.13 9.42 2.33
C VAL A 73 4.17 8.87 1.35
N LEU A 74 3.76 8.39 0.18
CA LEU A 74 4.67 7.72 -0.76
C LEU A 74 5.46 8.69 -1.64
N LEU A 75 4.80 9.74 -2.14
CA LEU A 75 5.36 10.65 -3.14
C LEU A 75 5.76 12.00 -2.55
N GLY A 76 5.25 12.37 -1.37
CA GLY A 76 5.44 13.71 -0.81
C GLY A 76 4.63 14.78 -1.52
N GLU A 77 3.56 14.37 -2.21
CA GLU A 77 2.68 15.25 -2.97
C GLU A 77 1.38 15.52 -2.22
N GLY A 78 0.89 16.76 -2.29
CA GLY A 78 -0.38 17.16 -1.68
C GLY A 78 -0.31 17.34 -0.16
N GLU A 79 -1.45 17.11 0.51
CA GLU A 79 -1.64 17.33 1.95
C GLU A 79 -1.74 16.00 2.71
N PRO A 80 -1.45 15.97 4.03
CA PRO A 80 -1.63 14.78 4.87
C PRO A 80 -3.02 14.17 4.85
N LEU A 81 -4.05 14.99 4.67
CA LEU A 81 -5.45 14.56 4.56
C LEU A 81 -5.74 14.19 3.11
N ALA A 82 -6.26 12.98 2.89
CA ALA A 82 -6.67 12.50 1.59
C ALA A 82 -7.79 13.37 1.02
N THR A 83 -7.65 13.71 -0.26
CA THR A 83 -8.70 14.39 -1.03
C THR A 83 -9.90 13.47 -1.25
N ILE A 84 -11.06 14.04 -1.52
CA ILE A 84 -12.26 13.26 -1.89
C ILE A 84 -11.97 12.39 -3.12
N ASP A 85 -11.24 12.94 -4.10
CA ASP A 85 -10.87 12.20 -5.31
C ASP A 85 -10.01 10.97 -4.98
N GLU A 86 -9.03 11.11 -4.09
CA GLU A 86 -8.18 9.97 -3.66
C GLU A 86 -9.00 8.88 -2.94
N GLN A 87 -10.01 9.28 -2.16
CA GLN A 87 -10.94 8.34 -1.52
C GLN A 87 -11.84 7.64 -2.55
N LEU A 88 -12.39 8.40 -3.51
CA LEU A 88 -13.25 7.88 -4.56
C LEU A 88 -12.49 6.92 -5.50
N ASP A 89 -11.24 7.26 -5.86
CA ASP A 89 -10.37 6.41 -6.66
C ASP A 89 -10.19 5.03 -6.00
N LEU A 90 -9.97 5.02 -4.68
CA LEU A 90 -9.79 3.77 -3.95
C LEU A 90 -11.08 2.96 -3.84
N VAL A 91 -12.22 3.61 -3.54
CA VAL A 91 -13.53 2.94 -3.53
C VAL A 91 -13.87 2.37 -4.90
N HIS A 92 -13.57 3.10 -5.98
CA HIS A 92 -13.79 2.63 -7.34
C HIS A 92 -12.91 1.41 -7.66
N LEU A 93 -11.63 1.44 -7.26
CA LEU A 93 -10.72 0.31 -7.41
C LEU A 93 -11.26 -0.93 -6.67
N GLU A 94 -11.74 -0.77 -5.44
CA GLU A 94 -12.35 -1.84 -4.65
C GLU A 94 -13.60 -2.41 -5.32
N MET A 95 -14.49 -1.55 -5.83
CA MET A 95 -15.67 -1.99 -6.59
C MET A 95 -15.29 -2.78 -7.84
N VAL A 96 -14.27 -2.33 -8.59
CA VAL A 96 -13.78 -3.03 -9.78
C VAL A 96 -13.22 -4.41 -9.41
N LEU A 97 -12.45 -4.50 -8.32
CA LEU A 97 -11.93 -5.77 -7.82
C LEU A 97 -13.04 -6.70 -7.37
N LEU A 98 -14.01 -6.20 -6.59
CA LEU A 98 -15.18 -6.96 -6.16
C LEU A 98 -15.98 -7.47 -7.35
N ASN A 99 -16.21 -6.63 -8.36
CA ASN A 99 -16.92 -7.04 -9.58
C ASN A 99 -16.18 -8.17 -10.31
N LYS A 100 -14.85 -8.10 -10.42
CA LYS A 100 -14.04 -9.18 -11.00
C LYS A 100 -14.16 -10.49 -10.21
N VAL A 101 -14.19 -10.42 -8.89
CA VAL A 101 -14.35 -11.58 -8.01
C VAL A 101 -15.76 -12.17 -8.12
N VAL A 102 -16.79 -11.33 -8.10
CA VAL A 102 -18.19 -11.77 -8.16
C VAL A 102 -18.52 -12.40 -9.51
N GLN A 103 -17.99 -11.86 -10.61
CA GLN A 103 -18.24 -12.35 -11.96
C GLN A 103 -17.43 -13.61 -12.31
N ASN A 104 -16.43 -13.99 -11.52
CA ASN A 104 -15.59 -15.15 -11.77
C ASN A 104 -15.63 -16.13 -10.58
N ILE A 105 -16.38 -17.22 -10.77
CA ILE A 105 -16.58 -18.27 -9.75
C ILE A 105 -15.26 -18.91 -9.31
N GLU A 106 -14.31 -19.10 -10.23
CA GLU A 106 -13.01 -19.71 -9.90
C GLU A 106 -12.18 -18.79 -8.99
N ILE A 107 -12.16 -17.48 -9.29
CA ILE A 107 -11.48 -16.49 -8.43
C ILE A 107 -12.15 -16.46 -7.05
N LYS A 108 -13.47 -16.51 -7.00
CA LYS A 108 -14.21 -16.57 -5.74
C LYS A 108 -13.86 -17.81 -4.93
N ASP A 109 -13.84 -19.00 -5.53
CA ASP A 109 -13.47 -20.26 -4.86
C ASP A 109 -12.03 -20.21 -4.34
N ILE A 110 -11.08 -19.72 -5.14
CA ILE A 110 -9.69 -19.54 -4.71
C ILE A 110 -9.62 -18.63 -3.50
N LEU A 111 -10.26 -17.46 -3.54
CA LEU A 111 -10.25 -16.52 -2.41
C LEU A 111 -10.86 -17.14 -1.15
N THR A 112 -12.00 -17.83 -1.26
CA THR A 112 -12.62 -18.53 -0.13
C THR A 112 -11.66 -19.55 0.49
N ARG A 113 -10.96 -20.36 -0.32
CA ARG A 113 -9.97 -21.31 0.20
C ARG A 113 -8.81 -20.63 0.90
N LEU A 114 -8.31 -19.51 0.35
CA LEU A 114 -7.22 -18.76 0.96
C LEU A 114 -7.58 -18.20 2.34
N THR A 115 -8.85 -17.89 2.61
CA THR A 115 -9.27 -17.44 3.95
C THR A 115 -9.15 -18.51 5.04
N GLY A 116 -9.14 -19.79 4.66
CA GLY A 116 -8.96 -20.92 5.59
C GLY A 116 -7.50 -21.24 5.91
N TYR A 117 -6.53 -20.61 5.23
CA TYR A 117 -5.11 -20.93 5.38
C TYR A 117 -4.47 -20.13 6.51
N ASN A 118 -3.52 -20.75 7.21
CA ASN A 118 -2.71 -20.06 8.20
C ASN A 118 -1.61 -19.19 7.54
N PRO A 119 -0.96 -18.27 8.29
CA PRO A 119 0.04 -17.37 7.71
C PRO A 119 1.22 -18.07 7.02
N GLU A 120 1.67 -19.22 7.52
CA GLU A 120 2.80 -19.96 6.92
C GLU A 120 2.40 -20.59 5.57
N GLU A 121 1.19 -21.11 5.48
CA GLU A 121 0.60 -21.65 4.25
C GLU A 121 0.42 -20.56 3.20
N LEU A 122 -0.07 -19.38 3.60
CA LEU A 122 -0.20 -18.22 2.72
C LEU A 122 1.16 -17.76 2.18
N VAL A 123 2.24 -17.84 2.98
CA VAL A 123 3.61 -17.57 2.50
C VAL A 123 4.03 -18.59 1.43
N ARG A 124 3.68 -19.87 1.58
CA ARG A 124 3.95 -20.89 0.55
C ARG A 124 3.18 -20.60 -0.73
N VAL A 125 1.88 -20.30 -0.63
CA VAL A 125 1.05 -19.90 -1.79
C VAL A 125 1.67 -18.71 -2.51
N LYS A 126 2.08 -17.66 -1.77
CA LYS A 126 2.74 -16.49 -2.33
C LYS A 126 4.00 -16.86 -3.14
N LYS A 127 4.82 -17.80 -2.65
CA LYS A 127 6.00 -18.27 -3.38
C LYS A 127 5.63 -18.96 -4.70
N TYR A 128 4.57 -19.76 -4.72
CA TYR A 128 4.09 -20.40 -5.94
C TYR A 128 3.54 -19.39 -6.95
N LEU A 129 2.78 -18.39 -6.50
CA LEU A 129 2.28 -17.32 -7.38
C LEU A 129 3.43 -16.56 -8.06
N VAL A 130 4.47 -16.20 -7.30
CA VAL A 130 5.67 -15.53 -7.85
C VAL A 130 6.38 -16.41 -8.90
N LYS A 131 6.39 -17.73 -8.72
CA LYS A 131 6.97 -18.65 -9.70
C LYS A 131 6.14 -18.66 -10.99
N ILE A 132 4.81 -18.74 -10.88
CA ILE A 132 3.89 -18.69 -12.02
C ILE A 132 4.04 -17.37 -12.79
N GLU A 133 4.16 -16.24 -12.09
CA GLU A 133 4.37 -14.92 -12.72
C GLU A 133 5.66 -14.85 -13.54
N LYS A 134 6.75 -15.45 -13.04
CA LYS A 134 8.05 -15.51 -13.74
C LYS A 134 8.02 -16.42 -14.96
N GLU A 135 7.24 -17.50 -14.91
CA GLU A 135 7.11 -18.49 -15.99
C GLU A 135 6.07 -18.06 -17.03
N ARG A 136 5.30 -17.01 -16.77
CA ARG A 136 4.30 -16.48 -17.72
C ARG A 136 5.03 -15.92 -18.94
N PRO A 137 4.71 -16.38 -20.16
CA PRO A 137 5.32 -15.81 -21.36
C PRO A 137 4.98 -14.32 -21.42
N GLN A 138 6.01 -13.47 -21.47
CA GLN A 138 5.80 -12.06 -21.79
C GLN A 138 5.13 -12.02 -23.17
N SER A 139 3.89 -11.54 -23.23
CA SER A 139 3.22 -11.32 -24.49
C SER A 139 4.05 -10.30 -25.28
N SER A 140 4.92 -10.78 -26.17
CA SER A 140 5.56 -9.95 -27.16
C SER A 140 4.45 -9.42 -28.06
N THR A 141 3.99 -8.19 -27.83
CA THR A 141 3.30 -7.41 -28.85
C THR A 141 4.30 -7.10 -29.96
N ARG A 142 4.62 -8.12 -30.78
CA ARG A 142 5.08 -7.91 -32.14
C ARG A 142 3.87 -7.43 -32.93
N SER A 143 3.61 -6.13 -32.87
CA SER A 143 2.88 -5.45 -33.94
C SER A 143 3.69 -5.65 -35.21
N LYS A 144 3.36 -6.71 -35.96
CA LYS A 144 3.67 -6.78 -37.38
C LYS A 144 2.84 -5.68 -38.03
N ALA A 145 3.41 -4.49 -38.14
CA ALA A 145 3.00 -3.54 -39.16
C ALA A 145 3.17 -4.26 -40.50
N LYS A 146 2.04 -4.69 -41.08
CA LYS A 146 1.98 -5.31 -42.39
C LYS A 146 1.29 -4.31 -43.32
N LYS A 147 2.03 -4.01 -44.38
CA LYS A 147 1.71 -3.27 -45.60
C LYS A 147 1.91 -1.77 -45.53
#